data_AF-A0A563TXH5-F1
#
_entry.id   AF-A0A563TXH5-F1
#
_cell.length_a   1.000
_cell.length_b   1.000
_cell.length_c   1.000
_cell.angle_alpha   90.00
_cell.angle_beta   90.00
_cell.angle_gamma   90.00
#
_symmetry.space_group_name_H-M   'P 1'
#
loop_
_entity.id
_entity.type
_entity.pdbx_description
1 polymer ?
#
loop_
_entity_poly.entity_id
_entity_poly.type
_entity_poly.pdbx_seq_one_letter_code
_entity_poly.pdbx_strand_id
1 'polypeptide(L)'
;MYWYKAVRKTILNTSVLLLLGSGYACNKPEIKETGAELKYFDIKGYFNQEATRLVKLDPEVTKSVSHNGTSESKKVHVKSWQQELNLFAESDINKPAWRNSYTIKNDADSTVYTAKDPELKTRQIVIKKQGDKITAVTIVNNTHNFLYNTSERLVYLPGQYYSIDKKQQVKVMGANDYRVKGDF
;
A
#
# COMPACT_ATOMS: atom_id res chain seq x y z
N MET A 1 23.75 1.56 6.75
CA MET A 1 23.32 0.29 6.13
C MET A 1 22.37 -0.44 7.09
N TYR A 2 21.07 -0.25 6.94
CA TYR A 2 20.07 -0.97 7.74
C TYR A 2 19.56 -2.17 6.97
N TRP A 3 20.31 -3.28 7.06
CA TRP A 3 19.85 -4.59 6.62
C TRP A 3 19.69 -5.49 7.84
N TYR A 4 18.46 -5.98 7.99
CA TYR A 4 17.93 -6.79 9.07
C TYR A 4 18.77 -8.06 9.31
N LYS A 5 19.26 -8.26 10.53
CA LYS A 5 19.89 -9.53 10.95
C LYS A 5 18.81 -10.48 11.45
N ALA A 6 18.68 -11.64 10.80
CA ALA A 6 17.80 -12.71 11.22
C ALA A 6 18.29 -13.33 12.55
N VAL A 7 17.45 -13.33 13.58
CA VAL A 7 17.73 -14.00 14.86
C VAL A 7 17.30 -15.46 14.74
N ARG A 8 18.27 -16.36 14.91
CA ARG A 8 18.13 -17.82 14.84
C ARG A 8 17.43 -18.32 16.12
N LYS A 9 16.23 -18.90 15.99
CA LYS A 9 15.50 -19.49 17.14
C LYS A 9 16.07 -20.85 17.50
N THR A 10 16.55 -20.99 18.74
CA THR A 10 16.86 -22.27 19.38
C THR A 10 15.57 -22.95 19.85
N ILE A 11 15.43 -24.24 19.54
CA ILE A 11 14.30 -25.08 19.96
C ILE A 11 14.67 -25.68 21.32
N LEU A 12 13.86 -25.43 22.35
CA LEU A 12 13.94 -26.14 23.62
C LEU A 12 12.58 -26.80 23.86
N ASN A 13 12.59 -28.13 23.82
CA ASN A 13 11.44 -28.99 24.13
C ASN A 13 11.25 -29.07 25.65
N THR A 14 10.10 -28.63 26.13
CA THR A 14 9.55 -29.11 27.41
C THR A 14 8.07 -29.41 27.23
N SER A 15 7.77 -30.71 27.17
CA SER A 15 6.42 -31.26 27.24
C SER A 15 5.88 -31.11 28.65
N VAL A 16 4.78 -30.40 28.83
CA VAL A 16 3.90 -30.56 29.99
C VAL A 16 2.46 -30.60 29.50
N LEU A 17 1.86 -31.77 29.72
CA LEU A 17 0.46 -32.10 29.49
C LEU A 17 -0.38 -31.44 30.59
N LEU A 18 -1.35 -30.59 30.23
CA LEU A 18 -2.45 -30.23 31.14
C LEU A 18 -3.77 -30.18 30.37
N LEU A 19 -4.72 -30.97 30.87
CA LEU A 19 -6.06 -31.21 30.39
C LEU A 19 -7.04 -30.14 30.90
N LEU A 20 -8.07 -29.90 30.07
CA LEU A 20 -9.43 -29.36 30.38
C LEU A 20 -9.62 -27.84 30.46
N GLY A 21 -10.47 -27.34 29.56
CA GLY A 21 -11.00 -25.97 29.57
C GLY A 21 -11.64 -25.56 28.25
N SER A 22 -12.80 -26.15 27.92
CA SER A 22 -13.69 -25.70 26.84
C SER A 22 -14.21 -24.28 27.12
N GLY A 23 -14.10 -23.38 26.15
CA GLY A 23 -14.78 -22.08 26.21
C GLY A 23 -14.17 -20.99 25.34
N TYR A 24 -14.87 -20.64 24.25
CA TYR A 24 -14.74 -19.42 23.45
C TYR A 24 -13.49 -19.26 22.59
N ALA A 25 -13.38 -20.11 21.55
CA ALA A 25 -12.79 -19.65 20.29
C ALA A 25 -13.74 -18.59 19.69
N CYS A 26 -13.54 -17.33 20.07
CA CYS A 26 -14.08 -16.21 19.31
C CYS A 26 -13.26 -16.09 18.03
N ASN A 27 -13.54 -16.99 17.07
CA ASN A 27 -13.17 -16.78 15.68
C ASN A 27 -13.93 -15.53 15.25
N LYS A 28 -13.26 -14.38 15.23
CA LYS A 28 -13.76 -13.23 14.46
C LYS A 28 -14.02 -13.78 13.06
N PRO A 29 -15.25 -13.74 12.55
CA PRO A 29 -15.47 -14.10 11.16
C PRO A 29 -14.66 -13.11 10.34
N GLU A 30 -13.60 -13.60 9.71
CA GLU A 30 -13.02 -12.91 8.57
C GLU A 30 -14.14 -12.86 7.55
N ILE A 31 -14.74 -11.67 7.41
CA ILE A 31 -15.72 -11.39 6.39
C ILE A 31 -14.97 -11.59 5.08
N LYS A 32 -15.13 -12.77 4.48
CA LYS A 32 -14.79 -12.98 3.08
C LYS A 32 -15.70 -12.05 2.31
N GLU A 33 -15.14 -10.93 1.87
CA GLU A 33 -15.77 -10.03 0.91
C GLU A 33 -15.85 -10.73 -0.44
N THR A 34 -16.74 -11.71 -0.54
CA THR A 34 -17.09 -12.37 -1.79
C THR A 34 -18.57 -12.12 -1.99
N GLY A 35 -18.89 -11.05 -2.72
CA GLY A 35 -20.23 -10.82 -3.29
C GLY A 35 -20.88 -9.46 -3.03
N ALA A 36 -20.29 -8.57 -2.20
CA ALA A 36 -20.80 -7.21 -2.09
C ALA A 36 -20.31 -6.37 -3.27
N GLU A 37 -21.21 -5.70 -3.98
CA GLU A 37 -20.87 -4.74 -5.01
C GLU A 37 -20.01 -3.61 -4.41
N LEU A 38 -18.76 -3.51 -4.85
CA LEU A 38 -17.83 -2.48 -4.40
C LEU A 38 -18.33 -1.12 -4.87
N LYS A 39 -18.37 -0.14 -3.96
CA LYS A 39 -18.84 1.20 -4.29
C LYS A 39 -17.79 2.03 -5.03
N TYR A 40 -16.52 1.83 -4.68
CA TYR A 40 -15.39 2.50 -5.30
C TYR A 40 -14.58 1.48 -6.10
N PHE A 41 -13.73 1.96 -7.00
CA PHE A 41 -12.78 1.13 -7.71
C PHE A 41 -11.98 0.23 -6.75
N ASP A 42 -11.81 -1.05 -7.11
CA ASP A 42 -11.11 -2.05 -6.30
C ASP A 42 -9.59 -1.83 -6.36
N ILE A 43 -9.07 -0.92 -5.54
CA ILE A 43 -7.64 -0.60 -5.50
C ILE A 43 -6.85 -1.81 -5.03
N LYS A 44 -7.32 -2.48 -3.98
CA LYS A 44 -6.65 -3.65 -3.43
C LYS A 44 -6.58 -4.77 -4.44
N GLY A 45 -7.70 -5.11 -5.09
CA GLY A 45 -7.76 -6.14 -6.13
C GLY A 45 -6.89 -5.79 -7.33
N TYR A 46 -6.92 -4.54 -7.81
CA TYR A 46 -6.08 -4.08 -8.91
C TYR A 46 -4.58 -4.28 -8.62
N PHE A 47 -4.08 -3.81 -7.47
CA PHE A 47 -2.66 -3.95 -7.14
C PHE A 47 -2.24 -5.39 -6.81
N ASN A 48 -3.16 -6.24 -6.33
CA ASN A 48 -2.90 -7.67 -6.19
C ASN A 48 -2.75 -8.37 -7.55
N GLN A 49 -3.57 -7.99 -8.53
CA GLN A 49 -3.47 -8.48 -9.91
C GLN A 49 -2.19 -7.99 -10.57
N GLU A 50 -1.84 -6.71 -10.42
CA GLU A 50 -0.56 -6.18 -10.95
C GLU A 50 0.65 -6.84 -10.30
N ALA A 51 0.65 -7.08 -8.99
CA ALA A 51 1.71 -7.84 -8.34
C ALA A 51 1.85 -9.25 -8.92
N THR A 52 0.74 -9.94 -9.14
CA THR A 52 0.73 -11.27 -9.77
C THR A 52 1.23 -11.23 -11.21
N ARG A 53 0.82 -10.22 -11.98
CA ARG A 53 1.28 -10.00 -13.36
C ARG A 53 2.78 -9.76 -13.42
N LEU A 54 3.31 -8.91 -12.53
CA LEU A 54 4.73 -8.55 -12.48
C LEU A 54 5.62 -9.70 -11.99
N VAL A 55 5.14 -10.56 -11.09
CA VAL A 55 5.84 -11.81 -10.73
C VAL A 55 5.99 -12.72 -11.95
N LYS A 56 4.95 -12.83 -12.80
CA LYS A 56 5.00 -13.65 -14.02
C LYS A 56 5.88 -13.03 -15.11
N LEU A 57 5.87 -11.70 -15.23
CA LEU A 57 6.67 -10.97 -16.20
C LEU A 57 8.16 -10.94 -15.83
N ASP A 58 8.46 -10.96 -14.53
CA ASP A 58 9.81 -10.87 -13.94
C ASP A 58 10.71 -9.78 -14.60
N PRO A 59 10.25 -8.51 -14.67
CA PRO A 59 11.02 -7.47 -15.34
C PRO A 59 12.25 -7.07 -14.51
N GLU A 60 13.33 -6.71 -15.21
CA GLU A 60 14.43 -5.98 -14.59
C GLU A 60 13.98 -4.54 -14.33
N VAL A 61 14.07 -4.08 -13.08
CA VAL A 61 13.63 -2.75 -12.66
C VAL A 61 14.84 -1.92 -12.27
N THR A 62 14.94 -0.70 -12.79
CA THR A 62 15.88 0.30 -12.26
C THR A 62 15.28 0.92 -11.01
N LYS A 63 15.61 0.36 -9.85
CA LYS A 63 15.08 0.79 -8.54
C LYS A 63 15.98 1.84 -7.92
N SER A 64 15.39 2.98 -7.58
CA SER A 64 16.05 4.09 -6.90
C SER A 64 15.39 4.35 -5.54
N VAL A 65 16.22 4.55 -4.52
CA VAL A 65 15.78 4.91 -3.16
C VAL A 65 16.53 6.15 -2.74
N SER A 66 15.80 7.17 -2.28
CA SER A 66 16.39 8.38 -1.74
C SER A 66 15.90 8.71 -0.34
N HIS A 67 16.77 9.32 0.45
CA HIS A 67 16.50 9.86 1.78
C HIS A 67 17.22 11.21 1.90
N ASN A 68 16.46 12.27 2.18
CA ASN A 68 16.96 13.63 2.38
C ASN A 68 17.92 14.09 1.26
N GLY A 69 17.55 13.84 0.00
CA GLY A 69 18.32 14.23 -1.18
C GLY A 69 19.44 13.26 -1.58
N THR A 70 19.89 12.37 -0.69
CA THR A 70 20.86 11.33 -1.03
C THR A 70 20.13 10.17 -1.70
N SER A 71 20.60 9.72 -2.88
CA SER A 71 19.94 8.66 -3.65
C SER A 71 20.91 7.54 -4.02
N GLU A 72 20.41 6.30 -3.98
CA GLU A 72 21.06 5.12 -4.55
C GLU A 72 20.15 4.52 -5.63
N SER A 73 20.75 3.96 -6.69
CA SER A 73 20.02 3.29 -7.77
C SER A 73 20.68 1.98 -8.16
N LYS A 74 19.87 0.94 -8.39
CA LYS A 74 20.32 -0.41 -8.79
C LYS A 74 19.29 -1.06 -9.70
N LYS A 75 19.78 -1.84 -10.67
CA LYS A 75 18.96 -2.79 -11.44
C LYS A 75 18.68 -4.02 -10.59
N VAL A 76 17.41 -4.39 -10.46
CA VAL A 76 16.97 -5.50 -9.61
C VAL A 76 15.80 -6.25 -10.25
N HIS A 77 15.73 -7.55 -9.99
CA HIS A 77 14.49 -8.31 -10.11
C HIS A 77 13.78 -8.29 -8.76
N VAL A 78 12.60 -7.67 -8.71
CA VAL A 78 11.83 -7.53 -7.47
C VAL A 78 11.24 -8.88 -7.08
N LYS A 79 11.72 -9.45 -5.96
CA LYS A 79 11.33 -10.79 -5.51
C LYS A 79 9.90 -10.88 -4.97
N SER A 80 9.39 -9.80 -4.38
CA SER A 80 8.06 -9.76 -3.77
C SER A 80 7.33 -8.50 -4.18
N TRP A 81 6.63 -8.59 -5.32
CA TRP A 81 5.82 -7.49 -5.83
C TRP A 81 4.64 -7.15 -4.91
N GLN A 82 4.12 -8.14 -4.16
CA GLN A 82 3.10 -7.89 -3.14
C GLN A 82 3.61 -6.92 -2.07
N GLN A 83 4.84 -7.09 -1.59
CA GLN A 83 5.43 -6.16 -0.62
C GLN A 83 5.75 -4.80 -1.26
N GLU A 84 6.28 -4.81 -2.48
CA GLU A 84 6.65 -3.59 -3.21
C GLU A 84 5.45 -2.68 -3.47
N LEU A 85 4.28 -3.26 -3.79
CA LEU A 85 3.05 -2.54 -4.10
C LEU A 85 2.08 -2.42 -2.90
N ASN A 86 2.47 -2.90 -1.71
CA ASN A 86 1.58 -3.00 -0.55
C ASN A 86 0.98 -1.65 -0.14
N LEU A 87 1.76 -0.56 -0.16
CA LEU A 87 1.26 0.77 0.20
C LEU A 87 0.11 1.24 -0.72
N PHE A 88 0.12 0.82 -1.99
CA PHE A 88 -0.98 1.10 -2.90
C PHE A 88 -2.22 0.29 -2.50
N ALA A 89 -2.07 -1.02 -2.27
CA ALA A 89 -3.16 -1.91 -1.89
C ALA A 89 -3.79 -1.53 -0.52
N GLU A 90 -2.99 -1.10 0.45
CA GLU A 90 -3.45 -0.61 1.76
C GLU A 90 -4.17 0.75 1.70
N SER A 91 -4.07 1.45 0.59
CA SER A 91 -4.79 2.70 0.34
C SER A 91 -6.19 2.49 -0.22
N ASP A 92 -6.67 1.23 -0.24
CA ASP A 92 -8.04 0.93 -0.63
C ASP A 92 -9.08 1.59 0.30
N ILE A 93 -10.13 2.11 -0.33
CA ILE A 93 -11.19 2.89 0.33
C ILE A 93 -12.50 2.13 0.47
N ASN A 94 -12.58 0.87 0.01
CA ASN A 94 -13.77 0.03 0.11
C ASN A 94 -13.91 -0.62 1.49
N LYS A 95 -13.79 0.17 2.56
CA LYS A 95 -14.06 -0.30 3.93
C LYS A 95 -15.54 -0.10 4.27
N PRO A 96 -16.18 -1.00 5.04
CA PRO A 96 -17.59 -0.85 5.44
C PRO A 96 -17.90 0.52 6.07
N ALA A 97 -17.01 1.04 6.91
CA ALA A 97 -17.15 2.34 7.57
C ALA A 97 -16.99 3.56 6.62
N TRP A 98 -16.46 3.37 5.40
CA TRP A 98 -16.10 4.45 4.48
C TRP A 98 -17.01 4.54 3.25
N ARG A 99 -18.09 3.74 3.21
CA ARG A 99 -19.02 3.64 2.08
C ARG A 99 -19.60 4.99 1.64
N ASN A 100 -19.66 6.02 2.48
CA ASN A 100 -20.14 7.35 2.08
C ASN A 100 -19.13 8.48 2.31
N SER A 101 -17.88 8.12 2.64
CA SER A 101 -16.88 9.07 3.12
C SER A 101 -16.06 9.73 2.01
N TYR A 102 -16.34 9.40 0.75
CA TYR A 102 -15.69 9.98 -0.42
C TYR A 102 -16.70 10.61 -1.38
N THR A 103 -16.33 11.73 -2.00
CA THR A 103 -16.98 12.23 -3.21
C THR A 103 -16.39 11.54 -4.43
N ILE A 104 -17.19 11.43 -5.49
CA ILE A 104 -16.77 10.82 -6.75
C ILE A 104 -16.96 11.86 -7.85
N LYS A 105 -15.90 12.14 -8.60
CA LYS A 105 -15.97 12.91 -9.85
C LYS A 105 -15.55 12.00 -11.00
N ASN A 106 -16.44 11.82 -11.96
CA ASN A 106 -16.15 11.09 -13.19
C ASN A 106 -15.96 12.06 -14.34
N ASP A 107 -14.85 11.93 -15.04
CA ASP A 107 -14.54 12.58 -16.29
C ASP A 107 -14.44 11.49 -17.39
N ALA A 108 -14.24 11.88 -18.65
CA ALA A 108 -14.24 10.94 -19.78
C ALA A 108 -13.14 9.86 -19.68
N ASP A 109 -11.97 10.23 -19.18
CA ASP A 109 -10.77 9.38 -19.09
C ASP A 109 -10.33 9.11 -17.65
N SER A 110 -11.09 9.57 -16.66
CA SER A 110 -10.66 9.49 -15.27
C SER A 110 -11.78 9.48 -14.24
N THR A 111 -11.49 8.87 -13.10
CA THR A 111 -12.34 8.91 -11.90
C THR A 111 -11.50 9.40 -10.73
N VAL A 112 -12.02 10.40 -10.01
CA VAL A 112 -11.40 10.99 -8.83
C VAL A 112 -12.26 10.72 -7.61
N TYR A 113 -11.65 10.12 -6.58
CA TYR A 113 -12.23 9.95 -5.26
C TYR A 113 -11.57 10.92 -4.29
N THR A 114 -12.36 11.72 -3.57
CA THR A 114 -11.83 12.69 -2.59
C THR A 114 -12.48 12.48 -1.23
N ALA A 115 -11.67 12.33 -0.19
CA ALA A 115 -12.15 12.18 1.18
C ALA A 115 -12.95 13.41 1.61
N LYS A 116 -14.13 13.18 2.20
CA LYS A 116 -14.97 14.23 2.81
C LYS A 116 -14.46 14.65 4.18
N ASP A 117 -13.80 13.74 4.88
CA ASP A 117 -13.31 13.92 6.24
C ASP A 117 -11.78 14.09 6.23
N PRO A 118 -11.24 15.18 6.82
CA PRO A 118 -9.80 15.44 6.98
C PRO A 118 -9.10 14.52 8.00
N GLU A 119 -9.73 13.47 8.51
CA GLU A 119 -9.10 12.41 9.34
C GLU A 119 -8.84 11.08 8.58
N LEU A 120 -9.47 10.85 7.42
CA LEU A 120 -9.24 9.63 6.63
C LEU A 120 -7.85 9.56 6.00
N LYS A 121 -7.07 8.51 6.30
CA LYS A 121 -5.70 8.31 5.76
C LYS A 121 -5.61 8.60 4.26
N THR A 122 -6.42 7.93 3.45
CA THR A 122 -6.40 8.10 1.99
C THR A 122 -7.26 9.30 1.60
N ARG A 123 -6.62 10.37 1.14
CA ARG A 123 -7.24 11.67 0.86
C ARG A 123 -7.79 11.76 -0.54
N GLN A 124 -7.04 11.24 -1.50
CA GLN A 124 -7.41 11.32 -2.89
C GLN A 124 -6.91 10.10 -3.64
N ILE A 125 -7.72 9.60 -4.56
CA ILE A 125 -7.34 8.60 -5.54
C ILE A 125 -7.76 9.12 -6.92
N VAL A 126 -6.85 9.11 -7.87
CA VAL A 126 -7.11 9.44 -9.27
C VAL A 126 -6.79 8.21 -10.10
N ILE A 127 -7.81 7.68 -10.78
CA ILE A 127 -7.69 6.58 -11.72
C ILE A 127 -7.83 7.17 -13.12
N LYS A 128 -6.80 7.01 -13.95
CA LYS A 128 -6.86 7.34 -15.38
C LYS A 128 -6.99 6.06 -16.20
N LYS A 129 -7.81 6.12 -17.25
CA LYS A 129 -8.08 5.00 -18.14
C LYS A 129 -8.13 5.44 -19.60
N GLN A 130 -7.82 4.50 -20.48
CA GLN A 130 -8.06 4.61 -21.91
C GLN A 130 -8.85 3.37 -22.34
N GLY A 131 -10.13 3.56 -22.66
CA GLY A 131 -11.08 2.44 -22.72
C GLY A 131 -11.15 1.73 -21.36
N ASP A 132 -10.95 0.41 -21.37
CA ASP A 132 -10.95 -0.42 -20.16
C ASP A 132 -9.56 -0.54 -19.51
N LYS A 133 -8.52 0.00 -20.13
CA LYS A 133 -7.15 -0.12 -19.63
C LYS A 133 -6.83 1.03 -18.68
N ILE A 134 -6.42 0.70 -17.45
CA ILE A 134 -5.86 1.68 -16.52
C ILE A 134 -4.50 2.16 -17.04
N THR A 135 -4.32 3.47 -17.15
CA THR A 135 -3.09 4.11 -17.63
C THR A 135 -2.31 4.77 -16.51
N ALA A 136 -2.97 5.20 -15.44
CA ALA A 136 -2.31 5.68 -14.24
C ALA A 136 -3.20 5.54 -13.00
N VAL A 137 -2.57 5.28 -11.86
CA VAL A 137 -3.17 5.40 -10.53
C VAL A 137 -2.32 6.38 -9.72
N THR A 138 -2.94 7.43 -9.18
CA THR A 138 -2.29 8.36 -8.25
C THR A 138 -3.05 8.38 -6.94
N ILE A 139 -2.35 8.22 -5.83
CA ILE A 139 -2.92 8.18 -4.48
C ILE A 139 -2.21 9.23 -3.63
N VAL A 140 -2.99 9.99 -2.85
CA VAL A 140 -2.47 10.88 -1.81
C VAL A 140 -2.96 10.37 -0.46
N ASN A 141 -2.02 10.01 0.42
CA ASN A 141 -2.31 9.67 1.80
C ASN A 141 -1.78 10.76 2.73
N ASN A 142 -2.48 10.98 3.85
CA ASN A 142 -2.01 11.81 4.93
C ASN A 142 -2.37 11.18 6.28
N THR A 143 -1.37 11.00 7.13
CA THR A 143 -1.52 10.52 8.51
C THR A 143 -0.91 11.54 9.44
N HIS A 144 -1.68 12.00 10.42
CA HIS A 144 -1.20 12.87 11.48
C HIS A 144 -1.50 12.21 12.83
N ASN A 145 -0.61 12.41 13.79
CA ASN A 145 -0.86 12.16 15.20
C ASN A 145 0.05 13.05 16.05
N PHE A 146 0.00 12.87 17.37
CA PHE A 146 0.80 13.68 18.28
C PHE A 146 2.31 13.61 18.01
N LEU A 147 2.85 12.51 17.50
CA LEU A 147 4.29 12.30 17.33
C LEU A 147 4.79 12.72 15.94
N TYR A 148 3.97 12.55 14.92
CA TYR A 148 4.38 12.82 13.54
C TYR A 148 3.24 13.21 12.61
N ASN A 149 3.61 13.90 11.54
CA ASN A 149 2.79 14.12 10.35
C ASN A 149 3.45 13.45 9.16
N THR A 150 2.70 12.77 8.31
CA THR A 150 3.20 12.07 7.14
C THR A 150 2.27 12.30 5.95
N SER A 151 2.82 12.80 4.86
CA SER A 151 2.16 12.89 3.57
C SER A 151 2.84 11.97 2.58
N GLU A 152 2.07 11.18 1.84
CA GLU A 152 2.56 10.25 0.83
C GLU A 152 1.86 10.52 -0.49
N ARG A 153 2.63 10.58 -1.57
CA ARG A 153 2.12 10.57 -2.94
C ARG A 153 2.61 9.29 -3.62
N LEU A 154 1.66 8.43 -3.97
CA LEU A 154 1.93 7.18 -4.65
C LEU A 154 1.51 7.33 -6.12
N VAL A 155 2.36 6.90 -7.04
CA VAL A 155 2.08 6.94 -8.48
C VAL A 155 2.39 5.58 -9.09
N TYR A 156 1.49 5.09 -9.92
CA TYR A 156 1.67 3.86 -10.68
C TYR A 156 1.26 4.07 -12.12
N LEU A 157 2.20 3.90 -13.06
CA LEU A 157 1.96 3.85 -14.49
C LEU A 157 2.34 2.44 -14.98
N PRO A 158 1.36 1.58 -15.31
CA PRO A 158 1.63 0.18 -15.66
C PRO A 158 2.65 0.06 -16.80
N GLY A 159 3.74 -0.66 -16.56
CA GLY A 159 4.80 -0.88 -17.55
C GLY A 159 5.70 0.33 -17.82
N GLN A 160 5.56 1.43 -17.08
CA GLN A 160 6.47 2.58 -17.15
C GLN A 160 7.24 2.78 -15.84
N TYR A 161 6.54 3.10 -14.75
CA TYR A 161 7.17 3.19 -13.43
C TYR A 161 6.15 3.14 -12.29
N TYR A 162 6.67 2.96 -11.08
CA TYR A 162 5.97 3.28 -9.83
C TYR A 162 6.81 4.20 -8.95
N SER A 163 6.17 5.06 -8.15
CA SER A 163 6.85 5.88 -7.15
C SER A 163 6.06 6.02 -5.86
N ILE A 164 6.81 6.19 -4.77
CA ILE A 164 6.33 6.45 -3.42
C ILE A 164 7.16 7.62 -2.91
N ASP A 165 6.55 8.80 -2.90
CA ASP A 165 7.14 10.04 -2.39
C ASP A 165 6.55 10.30 -1.00
N LYS A 166 7.36 10.22 0.05
CA LYS A 166 6.93 10.37 1.45
C LYS A 166 7.64 11.54 2.10
N LYS A 167 6.85 12.47 2.65
CA LYS A 167 7.34 13.55 3.51
C LYS A 167 6.87 13.31 4.93
N GLN A 168 7.79 13.28 5.89
CA GLN A 168 7.49 12.98 7.28
C GLN A 168 8.09 14.02 8.21
N GLN A 169 7.25 14.70 8.99
CA GLN A 169 7.66 15.58 10.07
C GLN A 169 7.53 14.83 11.39
N VAL A 170 8.64 14.58 12.08
CA VAL A 170 8.65 14.00 13.43
C VAL A 170 9.00 15.10 14.43
N LYS A 171 8.23 15.25 15.51
CA LYS A 171 8.45 16.37 16.47
C LYS A 171 9.87 16.47 17.02
N VAL A 172 10.53 15.33 17.26
CA VAL A 172 11.87 15.28 17.88
C VAL A 172 13.00 15.17 16.84
N MET A 173 12.71 14.65 15.64
CA MET A 173 13.73 14.33 14.63
C MET A 173 13.67 15.21 13.38
N GLY A 174 12.75 16.18 13.32
CA GLY A 174 12.58 17.08 12.20
C GLY A 174 11.92 16.46 10.97
N ALA A 175 12.10 17.12 9.83
CA ALA A 175 11.56 16.70 8.54
C ALA A 175 12.46 15.63 7.90
N ASN A 176 11.84 14.63 7.30
CA ASN A 176 12.49 13.62 6.47
C ASN A 176 11.72 13.43 5.18
N ASP A 177 12.44 13.38 4.07
CA ASP A 177 11.90 13.11 2.75
C ASP A 177 12.47 11.79 2.25
N TYR A 178 11.57 10.88 1.86
CA TYR A 178 11.91 9.59 1.29
C TYR A 178 11.29 9.45 -0.08
N ARG A 179 12.01 8.84 -1.01
CA ARG A 179 11.45 8.42 -2.30
C ARG A 179 11.87 7.00 -2.61
N VAL A 180 10.91 6.18 -3.02
CA VAL A 180 11.16 4.92 -3.70
C VAL A 180 10.60 5.05 -5.11
N LYS A 181 11.38 4.69 -6.12
CA LYS A 181 10.95 4.67 -7.52
C LYS A 181 11.48 3.41 -8.20
N GLY A 182 10.66 2.74 -8.99
CA GLY A 182 11.11 1.69 -9.89
C GLY A 182 10.65 1.99 -11.30
N ASP A 183 11.61 2.10 -12.21
CA ASP A 183 11.37 2.22 -13.66
C ASP A 183 11.50 0.82 -14.28
N PHE A 184 10.46 0.39 -15.02
CA PHE A 184 10.38 -0.94 -15.65
C PHE A 184 11.23 -1.05 -16.93
#